data_AF-A0A7X7E4N3-F1
#
_entry.id   AF-A0A7X7E4N3-F1
#
_cell.length_a   1.000
_cell.length_b   1.000
_cell.length_c   1.000
_cell.angle_alpha   90.00
_cell.angle_beta   90.00
_cell.angle_gamma   90.00
#
_symmetry.space_group_name_H-M   'P 1'
#
loop_
_entity.id
_entity.type
_entity.pdbx_description
1 polymer ?
#
loop_
_entity_poly.entity_id
_entity_poly.type
_entity_poly.pdbx_seq_one_letter_code
_entity_poly.pdbx_strand_id
1 'polypeptide(L)'
;SGTNSNPGKARELLLKFIDKEFPSAKISNLHCGGIPVTRYVRPLVSDGVILVGDAARQVNCLTGAGLGFSFYAGSLCGRIAAESIRNGVVNYNHLKQYELTWKKGFGKQQERSFALKNFVSKYADDKFLDKIANSLSKESPSKINYLRIFMRTFAGHPILLLKVMKLFK
;
A
#
# COMPACT_ATOMS: atom_id res chain seq x y z
N SER A 1 -3.31 16.68 -5.84
CA SER A 1 -4.40 16.74 -4.85
C SER A 1 -4.11 15.73 -3.75
N GLY A 2 -3.90 16.21 -2.54
CA GLY A 2 -3.78 15.43 -1.31
C GLY A 2 -4.40 16.27 -0.20
N THR A 3 -4.83 15.67 0.90
CA THR A 3 -5.57 16.39 1.97
C THR A 3 -4.78 17.52 2.62
N ASN A 4 -3.45 17.56 2.43
CA ASN A 4 -2.53 18.59 2.92
C ASN A 4 -1.68 19.21 1.79
N SER A 5 -2.24 19.39 0.58
CA SER A 5 -1.48 19.85 -0.58
C SER A 5 -2.28 20.82 -1.45
N ASN A 6 -1.62 21.89 -1.91
CA ASN A 6 -2.17 22.86 -2.86
C ASN A 6 -1.77 22.51 -4.30
N PRO A 7 -2.49 23.03 -5.32
CA PRO A 7 -2.12 22.88 -6.72
C PRO A 7 -0.63 23.22 -6.94
N GLY A 8 0.09 22.35 -7.67
CA GLY A 8 1.52 22.54 -7.96
C GLY A 8 2.50 22.23 -6.82
N LYS A 9 2.06 22.11 -5.57
CA LYS A 9 2.98 21.98 -4.42
C LYS A 9 3.90 20.75 -4.49
N ALA A 10 3.37 19.61 -4.92
CA ALA A 10 4.17 18.38 -5.07
C ALA A 10 5.29 18.54 -6.11
N ARG A 11 5.00 19.23 -7.23
CA ARG A 11 5.98 19.55 -8.27
C ARG A 11 7.03 20.52 -7.74
N GLU A 12 6.61 21.57 -7.04
CA GLU A 12 7.52 22.55 -6.43
C GLU A 12 8.52 21.88 -5.47
N LEU A 13 8.04 21.01 -4.57
CA LEU A 13 8.89 20.30 -3.62
C LEU A 13 9.87 19.34 -4.31
N LEU A 14 9.41 18.63 -5.35
CA LEU A 14 10.27 17.74 -6.13
C LEU A 14 11.38 18.52 -6.86
N LEU A 15 11.05 19.65 -7.50
CA LEU A 15 12.03 20.48 -8.19
C LEU A 15 13.07 21.05 -7.23
N LYS A 16 12.63 21.59 -6.08
CA LYS A 16 13.55 22.06 -5.02
C LYS A 16 14.50 20.98 -4.53
N PHE A 17 14.02 19.74 -4.42
CA PHE A 17 14.85 18.60 -4.03
C PHE A 17 15.87 18.25 -5.13
N ILE A 18 15.45 18.22 -6.40
CA ILE A 18 16.34 17.94 -7.53
C ILE A 18 17.43 19.02 -7.64
N ASP A 19 17.06 20.29 -7.58
CA ASP A 19 18.01 21.41 -7.68
C ASP A 19 19.09 21.35 -6.57
N LYS A 20 18.69 20.90 -5.37
CA LYS A 20 19.58 20.78 -4.21
C LYS A 20 20.49 19.54 -4.28
N GLU A 21 19.92 18.36 -4.54
CA GLU A 21 20.64 17.08 -4.41
C GLU A 21 21.28 16.64 -5.74
N PHE A 22 20.84 17.18 -6.88
CA PHE A 22 21.28 16.82 -8.23
C PHE A 22 21.41 18.06 -9.16
N PRO A 23 22.27 19.04 -8.83
CA PRO A 23 22.30 20.36 -9.51
C PRO A 23 22.63 20.31 -11.01
N SER A 24 23.30 19.26 -11.48
CA SER A 24 23.66 19.09 -12.90
C SER A 24 22.67 18.22 -13.69
N ALA A 25 21.59 17.74 -13.06
CA ALA A 25 20.63 16.86 -13.71
C ALA A 25 19.76 17.61 -14.72
N LYS A 26 19.40 16.94 -15.82
CA LYS A 26 18.45 17.43 -16.82
C LYS A 26 17.16 16.62 -16.75
N ILE A 27 16.03 17.29 -16.53
CA ILE A 27 14.71 16.66 -16.52
C ILE A 27 14.30 16.38 -17.97
N SER A 28 14.10 15.10 -18.32
CA SER A 28 13.62 14.68 -19.65
C SER A 28 12.11 14.63 -19.73
N ASN A 29 11.47 13.98 -18.75
CA ASN A 29 10.03 13.80 -18.67
C ASN A 29 9.54 14.06 -17.25
N LEU A 30 8.33 14.61 -17.14
CA LEU A 30 7.64 14.80 -15.87
C LEU A 30 6.24 14.21 -15.98
N HIS A 31 5.95 13.25 -15.12
CA HIS A 31 4.64 12.60 -15.04
C HIS A 31 4.02 12.81 -13.67
N CYS A 32 2.70 12.83 -13.61
CA CYS A 32 1.95 12.83 -12.35
C CYS A 32 0.83 11.79 -12.43
N GLY A 33 0.56 11.15 -11.30
CA GLY A 33 -0.52 10.17 -11.17
C GLY A 33 -0.98 10.09 -9.72
N GLY A 34 -2.25 9.74 -9.52
CA GLY A 34 -2.80 9.45 -8.20
C GLY A 34 -2.55 7.99 -7.85
N ILE A 35 -2.22 7.72 -6.58
CA ILE A 35 -2.08 6.36 -6.07
C ILE A 35 -3.10 6.17 -4.94
N PRO A 36 -3.99 5.16 -4.99
CA PRO A 36 -5.05 4.98 -4.01
C PRO A 36 -4.52 4.31 -2.72
N VAL A 37 -3.68 5.03 -1.96
CA VAL A 37 -3.04 4.55 -0.70
C VAL A 37 -4.02 4.46 0.49
N THR A 38 -5.08 3.67 0.31
CA THR A 38 -6.12 3.38 1.30
C THR A 38 -6.55 1.92 1.22
N ARG A 39 -7.49 1.51 2.08
CA ARG A 39 -8.03 0.14 2.05
C ARG A 39 -8.68 -0.17 0.70
N TYR A 40 -8.53 -1.42 0.28
CA TYR A 40 -9.22 -1.96 -0.90
C TYR A 40 -10.75 -1.80 -0.78
N VAL A 41 -11.41 -1.69 -1.93
CA VAL A 41 -12.88 -1.57 -2.02
C VAL A 41 -13.56 -2.79 -1.42
N ARG A 42 -14.67 -2.61 -0.70
CA ARG A 42 -15.49 -3.70 -0.16
C ARG A 42 -16.96 -3.48 -0.48
N PRO A 43 -17.66 -4.47 -1.04
CA PRO A 43 -17.13 -5.75 -1.53
C PRO A 43 -16.21 -5.55 -2.76
N LEU A 44 -15.34 -6.53 -3.03
CA LEU A 44 -14.51 -6.53 -4.25
C LEU A 44 -15.25 -7.05 -5.49
N VAL A 45 -16.42 -7.66 -5.28
CA VAL A 45 -17.21 -8.32 -6.30
C VAL A 45 -18.69 -7.98 -6.17
N SER A 46 -19.40 -8.09 -7.28
CA SER A 46 -20.86 -8.08 -7.38
C SER A 46 -21.29 -9.09 -8.44
N ASP A 47 -22.59 -9.23 -8.71
CA ASP A 47 -23.07 -10.10 -9.79
C ASP A 47 -22.44 -9.68 -11.13
N GLY A 48 -21.70 -10.60 -11.75
CA GLY A 48 -21.01 -10.38 -13.02
C GLY A 48 -19.80 -9.45 -12.97
N VAL A 49 -19.38 -8.97 -11.79
CA VAL A 49 -18.33 -7.93 -11.67
C VAL A 49 -17.25 -8.34 -10.66
N ILE A 50 -15.99 -8.18 -11.06
CA ILE A 50 -14.81 -8.29 -10.18
C ILE A 50 -13.95 -7.03 -10.35
N LEU A 51 -13.67 -6.32 -9.26
CA LEU A 51 -12.74 -5.19 -9.27
C LEU A 51 -11.30 -5.67 -9.03
N VAL A 52 -10.34 -5.13 -9.78
CA VAL A 52 -8.91 -5.45 -9.66
C VAL A 52 -8.02 -4.21 -9.75
N GLY A 53 -6.77 -4.33 -9.30
CA GLY A 53 -5.74 -3.29 -9.42
C GLY A 53 -6.15 -1.98 -8.76
N ASP A 54 -5.78 -0.86 -9.38
CA ASP A 54 -6.08 0.48 -8.85
C ASP A 54 -7.58 0.77 -8.73
N ALA A 55 -8.42 0.18 -9.61
CA ALA A 55 -9.88 0.29 -9.51
C ALA A 55 -10.42 -0.33 -8.21
N ALA A 56 -9.79 -1.41 -7.75
CA ALA A 56 -10.05 -2.03 -6.45
C ALA A 56 -9.23 -1.42 -5.30
N ARG A 57 -8.39 -0.42 -5.58
CA ARG A 57 -7.42 0.18 -4.64
C ARG A 57 -6.44 -0.86 -4.10
N GLN A 58 -6.01 -1.78 -4.94
CA GLN A 58 -5.12 -2.88 -4.55
C GLN A 58 -3.66 -2.46 -4.66
N VAL A 59 -3.19 -1.74 -3.65
CA VAL A 59 -1.83 -1.21 -3.57
C VAL A 59 -1.24 -1.42 -2.19
N ASN A 60 0.09 -1.40 -2.10
CA ASN A 60 0.75 -1.24 -0.81
C ASN A 60 0.55 0.18 -0.30
N CYS A 61 -0.15 0.35 0.82
CA CYS A 61 -0.52 1.68 1.31
C CYS A 61 0.65 2.45 1.93
N LEU A 62 1.76 1.78 2.28
CA LEU A 62 2.94 2.43 2.83
C LEU A 62 3.87 2.91 1.72
N THR A 63 4.19 2.03 0.77
CA THR A 63 5.17 2.33 -0.29
C THR A 63 4.53 2.93 -1.54
N GLY A 64 3.21 2.82 -1.70
CA GLY A 64 2.51 3.16 -2.94
C GLY A 64 2.68 2.14 -4.06
N ALA A 65 3.42 1.05 -3.85
CA ALA A 65 3.67 0.06 -4.89
C ALA A 65 2.41 -0.78 -5.21
N GLY A 66 1.95 -0.74 -6.46
CA GLY A 66 0.72 -1.42 -6.91
C GLY A 66 0.93 -2.60 -7.86
N LEU A 67 2.08 -2.70 -8.56
CA LEU A 67 2.26 -3.71 -9.62
C LEU A 67 2.11 -5.15 -9.14
N GLY A 68 2.82 -5.53 -8.07
CA GLY A 68 2.73 -6.89 -7.53
C GLY A 68 1.32 -7.25 -7.03
N PHE A 69 0.63 -6.26 -6.43
CA PHE A 69 -0.76 -6.41 -5.97
C PHE A 69 -1.70 -6.59 -7.17
N SER A 70 -1.51 -5.80 -8.22
CA SER A 70 -2.31 -5.81 -9.44
C SER A 70 -2.13 -7.09 -10.25
N PHE A 71 -0.89 -7.59 -10.39
CA PHE A 71 -0.63 -8.86 -11.08
C PHE A 71 -1.24 -10.05 -10.35
N TYR A 72 -1.09 -10.10 -9.03
CA TYR A 72 -1.74 -11.13 -8.24
C TYR A 72 -3.27 -11.08 -8.38
N ALA A 73 -3.84 -9.88 -8.24
CA ALA A 73 -5.28 -9.66 -8.38
C ALA A 73 -5.81 -10.03 -9.77
N GLY A 74 -5.12 -9.62 -10.83
CA GLY A 74 -5.49 -9.92 -12.21
C GLY A 74 -5.42 -11.43 -12.49
N SER A 75 -4.36 -12.10 -12.05
CA SER A 75 -4.22 -13.55 -12.16
C SER A 75 -5.36 -14.29 -11.44
N LEU A 76 -5.65 -13.89 -10.20
CA LEU A 76 -6.73 -14.46 -9.41
C LEU A 76 -8.11 -14.23 -10.06
N CYS A 77 -8.36 -13.02 -10.54
CA CYS A 77 -9.59 -12.64 -11.24
C CYS A 77 -9.78 -13.46 -12.52
N GLY A 78 -8.75 -13.57 -13.36
CA GLY A 78 -8.81 -14.33 -14.61
C GLY A 78 -9.15 -15.80 -14.38
N ARG A 79 -8.54 -16.42 -13.37
CA ARG A 79 -8.85 -17.82 -13.00
C ARG A 79 -10.32 -17.99 -12.60
N ILE A 80 -10.82 -17.12 -11.73
CA ILE A 80 -12.20 -17.19 -11.22
C ILE A 80 -13.20 -16.89 -12.33
N ALA A 81 -12.97 -15.84 -13.12
CA ALA A 81 -13.84 -15.48 -14.24
C ALA A 81 -13.95 -16.62 -15.27
N ALA A 82 -12.83 -17.28 -15.60
CA ALA A 82 -12.84 -18.42 -16.50
C ALA A 82 -13.64 -19.61 -15.95
N GLU A 83 -13.57 -19.87 -14.65
CA GLU A 83 -14.38 -20.88 -13.97
C GLU A 83 -15.88 -20.52 -13.96
N SER A 84 -16.20 -19.26 -13.64
CA SER A 84 -17.56 -18.73 -13.62
C SER A 84 -18.26 -18.87 -14.97
N ILE A 85 -17.56 -18.53 -16.06
CA ILE A 85 -18.09 -18.64 -17.43
C ILE A 85 -18.33 -20.10 -17.81
N ARG A 86 -17.37 -21.00 -17.54
CA ARG A 86 -17.53 -22.44 -17.84
C ARG A 86 -18.71 -23.07 -17.12
N ASN A 87 -18.96 -22.66 -15.88
CA ASN A 87 -20.04 -23.21 -15.06
C ASN A 87 -21.38 -22.47 -15.24
N GLY A 88 -21.40 -21.36 -15.98
CA GLY A 88 -22.60 -20.51 -16.11
C GLY A 88 -23.04 -19.83 -14.81
N VAL A 89 -22.12 -19.64 -13.85
CA VAL A 89 -22.43 -19.07 -12.52
C VAL A 89 -21.60 -17.81 -12.29
N VAL A 90 -22.25 -16.65 -12.43
CA VAL A 90 -21.61 -15.32 -12.28
C VAL A 90 -22.16 -14.49 -11.12
N ASN A 91 -22.92 -15.11 -10.21
CA ASN A 91 -23.47 -14.41 -9.05
C ASN A 91 -22.42 -14.16 -7.95
N TYR A 92 -22.74 -13.25 -7.04
CA TYR A 92 -21.93 -12.86 -5.89
C TYR A 92 -21.47 -14.06 -5.05
N ASN A 93 -22.33 -15.05 -4.85
CA ASN A 93 -22.00 -16.22 -4.03
C ASN A 93 -20.86 -17.05 -4.58
N HIS A 94 -20.76 -17.14 -5.91
CA HIS A 94 -19.62 -17.76 -6.56
C HIS A 94 -18.41 -16.82 -6.58
N LEU A 95 -18.61 -15.55 -6.96
CA LEU A 95 -17.50 -14.60 -7.14
C LEU A 95 -16.82 -14.18 -5.83
N LYS A 96 -17.48 -14.25 -4.67
CA LYS A 96 -16.90 -13.90 -3.35
C LYS A 96 -15.64 -14.69 -3.00
N GLN A 97 -15.39 -15.83 -3.66
CA GLN A 97 -14.14 -16.57 -3.53
C GLN A 97 -12.90 -15.74 -3.90
N TYR A 98 -13.06 -14.78 -4.83
CA TYR A 98 -12.03 -13.78 -5.17
C TYR A 98 -11.66 -12.96 -3.94
N GLU A 99 -12.66 -12.34 -3.30
CA GLU A 99 -12.45 -11.49 -2.14
C GLU A 99 -11.89 -12.28 -0.95
N LEU A 100 -12.37 -13.50 -0.73
CA LEU A 100 -11.87 -14.38 0.33
C LEU A 100 -10.39 -14.75 0.12
N THR A 101 -10.01 -15.05 -1.12
CA THR A 101 -8.63 -15.38 -1.47
C THR A 101 -7.72 -14.16 -1.34
N TRP A 102 -8.16 -13.01 -1.87
CA TRP A 102 -7.47 -11.73 -1.69
C TRP A 102 -7.22 -11.42 -0.22
N LYS A 103 -8.27 -11.52 0.61
CA LYS A 103 -8.22 -11.23 2.05
C LYS A 103 -7.23 -12.13 2.78
N LYS A 104 -7.05 -13.39 2.37
CA LYS A 104 -6.08 -14.31 2.99
C LYS A 104 -4.63 -13.99 2.62
N GLY A 105 -4.38 -13.47 1.42
CA GLY A 105 -3.05 -13.10 0.92
C GLY A 105 -2.76 -11.60 1.04
N PHE A 106 -2.67 -10.92 -0.11
CA PHE A 106 -2.31 -9.50 -0.20
C PHE A 106 -3.23 -8.55 0.56
N GLY A 107 -4.49 -8.91 0.81
CA GLY A 107 -5.40 -8.12 1.65
C GLY A 107 -4.89 -7.94 3.10
N LYS A 108 -4.33 -8.99 3.72
CA LYS A 108 -3.68 -8.87 5.05
C LYS A 108 -2.46 -7.97 5.00
N GLN A 109 -1.64 -8.11 3.96
CA GLN A 109 -0.47 -7.27 3.76
C GLN A 109 -0.86 -5.80 3.58
N GLN A 110 -1.93 -5.53 2.83
CA GLN A 110 -2.46 -4.18 2.63
C GLN A 110 -2.93 -3.56 3.94
N GLU A 111 -3.71 -4.28 4.75
CA GLU A 111 -4.19 -3.78 6.05
C GLU A 111 -3.03 -3.40 6.97
N ARG A 112 -1.96 -4.21 7.00
CA ARG A 112 -0.73 -3.89 7.75
C ARG A 112 -0.07 -2.62 7.21
N SER A 113 0.11 -2.51 5.89
CA SER A 113 0.72 -1.32 5.28
C SER A 113 -0.12 -0.05 5.51
N PHE A 114 -1.46 -0.17 5.50
CA PHE A 114 -2.39 0.93 5.74
C PHE A 114 -2.32 1.42 7.18
N ALA A 115 -2.29 0.49 8.14
CA ALA A 115 -2.12 0.84 9.55
C ALA A 115 -0.78 1.55 9.80
N LEU A 116 0.30 1.11 9.15
CA LEU A 116 1.61 1.76 9.28
C LEU A 116 1.60 3.16 8.68
N LYS A 117 1.08 3.31 7.46
CA LYS A 117 0.97 4.61 6.80
C LYS A 117 0.21 5.60 7.67
N ASN A 118 -0.95 5.22 8.21
CA ASN A 118 -1.76 6.11 9.02
C ASN A 118 -1.06 6.49 10.33
N PHE A 119 -0.27 5.58 10.90
CA PHE A 119 0.53 5.92 12.06
C PHE A 119 1.62 6.93 11.74
N VAL A 120 2.48 6.61 10.75
CA VAL A 120 3.59 7.49 10.36
C VAL A 120 3.05 8.88 10.01
N SER A 121 1.96 8.94 9.23
CA SER A 121 1.34 10.21 8.83
C SER A 121 0.79 11.04 10.01
N LYS A 122 0.46 10.41 11.15
CA LYS A 122 -0.17 11.08 12.29
C LYS A 122 0.80 11.39 13.42
N TYR A 123 1.85 10.59 13.59
CA TYR A 123 2.67 10.59 14.80
C TYR A 123 4.18 10.70 14.54
N ALA A 124 4.65 10.52 13.29
CA ALA A 124 6.07 10.66 13.01
C ALA A 124 6.47 12.13 12.89
N ASP A 125 7.53 12.50 13.61
CA ASP A 125 8.29 13.73 13.42
C ASP A 125 9.70 13.41 12.88
N ASP A 126 10.50 14.43 12.61
CA ASP A 126 11.85 14.24 12.04
C ASP A 126 12.75 13.40 12.96
N LYS A 127 12.73 13.65 14.28
CA LYS A 127 13.52 12.88 15.26
C LYS A 127 13.15 11.40 15.24
N PHE A 128 11.87 11.12 15.11
CA PHE A 128 11.34 9.78 15.02
C PHE A 128 11.77 9.08 13.72
N LEU A 129 11.65 9.78 12.58
CA LEU A 129 12.09 9.26 11.28
C LEU A 129 13.60 9.01 11.25
N ASP A 130 14.41 9.92 11.81
CA ASP A 130 15.86 9.78 11.94
C ASP A 130 16.24 8.56 12.78
N LYS A 131 15.53 8.32 13.89
CA LYS A 131 15.76 7.15 14.72
C LYS A 131 15.47 5.85 13.96
N ILE A 132 14.41 5.82 13.16
CA ILE A 132 14.09 4.67 12.30
C ILE A 132 15.18 4.49 11.24
N ALA A 133 15.57 5.55 10.53
CA ALA A 133 16.58 5.51 9.49
C ALA A 133 17.93 5.01 10.03
N ASN A 134 18.39 5.57 11.15
CA ASN A 134 19.60 5.14 11.84
C ASN A 134 19.53 3.67 12.28
N SER A 135 18.36 3.20 12.71
CA SER A 135 18.17 1.81 13.10
C SER A 135 18.19 0.86 11.90
N LEU A 136 17.60 1.27 10.77
CA LEU A 136 17.55 0.47 9.53
C LEU A 136 18.89 0.43 8.80
N SER A 137 19.67 1.51 8.83
CA SER A 137 20.99 1.60 8.20
C SER A 137 22.01 0.56 8.72
N LYS A 138 21.76 0.03 9.92
CA LYS A 138 22.61 -0.97 10.59
C LYS A 138 22.25 -2.41 10.23
N GLU A 139 21.24 -2.63 9.38
CA GLU A 139 20.78 -3.97 9.01
C GLU A 139 20.91 -4.25 7.51
N SER A 140 20.98 -5.54 7.17
CA SER A 140 20.91 -5.97 5.77
C SER A 140 19.49 -5.73 5.22
N PRO A 141 19.34 -5.18 3.99
CA PRO A 141 18.04 -4.93 3.38
C PRO A 141 17.11 -6.16 3.35
N SER A 142 17.70 -7.36 3.27
CA SER A 142 17.00 -8.65 3.27
C SER A 142 16.23 -8.96 4.57
N LYS A 143 16.52 -8.28 5.69
CA LYS A 143 15.87 -8.50 6.99
C LYS A 143 14.73 -7.51 7.27
N ILE A 144 14.49 -6.56 6.36
CA ILE A 144 13.48 -5.52 6.53
C ILE A 144 12.10 -6.09 6.16
N ASN A 145 11.20 -6.17 7.14
CA ASN A 145 9.79 -6.51 6.92
C ASN A 145 8.87 -5.59 7.73
N TYR A 146 7.57 -5.57 7.40
CA TYR A 146 6.59 -4.69 8.05
C TYR A 146 6.58 -4.85 9.56
N LEU A 147 6.56 -6.08 10.09
CA LEU A 147 6.53 -6.31 11.53
C LEU A 147 7.73 -5.68 12.22
N ARG A 148 8.93 -5.80 11.65
CA ARG A 148 10.14 -5.19 12.20
C ARG A 148 10.12 -3.66 12.10
N ILE A 149 9.67 -3.09 10.98
CA ILE A 149 9.47 -1.65 10.84
C ILE A 149 8.50 -1.18 11.93
N PHE A 150 7.35 -1.84 12.07
CA PHE A 150 6.38 -1.59 13.12
C PHE A 150 7.04 -1.70 14.53
N MET A 151 7.59 -2.83 14.93
CA MET A 151 8.15 -2.99 16.27
C MET A 151 9.18 -1.92 16.63
N ARG A 152 10.02 -1.48 15.69
CA ARG A 152 11.00 -0.41 15.92
C ARG A 152 10.37 0.99 15.95
N THR A 153 9.44 1.25 15.05
CA THR A 153 8.60 2.46 15.00
C THR A 153 7.85 2.63 16.33
N PHE A 154 7.35 1.55 16.91
CA PHE A 154 6.45 1.60 18.07
C PHE A 154 7.09 1.21 19.40
N ALA A 155 8.39 0.90 19.44
CA ALA A 155 9.09 0.44 20.64
C ALA A 155 8.96 1.40 21.83
N GLY A 156 8.87 2.71 21.58
CA GLY A 156 8.70 3.73 22.63
C GLY A 156 7.25 4.01 23.03
N HIS A 157 6.26 3.32 22.43
CA HIS A 157 4.83 3.60 22.62
C HIS A 157 4.03 2.32 22.91
N PRO A 158 3.88 1.94 24.20
CA PRO A 158 3.34 0.64 24.62
C PRO A 158 1.93 0.33 24.09
N ILE A 159 1.02 1.32 24.13
CA ILE A 159 -0.37 1.19 23.65
C ILE A 159 -0.40 0.89 22.15
N LEU A 160 0.52 1.49 21.40
CA LEU A 160 0.59 1.31 19.97
C LEU A 160 1.27 0.00 19.62
N LEU A 161 2.31 -0.40 20.36
CA LEU A 161 2.91 -1.73 20.26
C LEU A 161 1.86 -2.84 20.48
N LEU A 162 0.96 -2.67 21.46
CA LEU A 162 -0.19 -3.57 21.66
C LEU A 162 -1.13 -3.63 20.45
N LYS A 163 -1.40 -2.48 19.80
CA LYS A 163 -2.18 -2.44 18.55
C LYS A 163 -1.45 -3.13 17.40
N VAL A 164 -0.13 -2.98 17.30
CA VAL A 164 0.71 -3.70 16.33
C VAL A 164 0.58 -5.20 16.52
N MET A 165 0.75 -5.72 17.74
CA MET A 165 0.65 -7.16 17.98
C MET A 165 -0.72 -7.72 17.56
N LYS A 166 -1.80 -6.94 17.71
CA LYS A 166 -3.15 -7.33 17.23
C LYS A 166 -3.28 -7.34 15.70
N LEU A 167 -2.52 -6.53 14.96
CA LEU A 167 -2.54 -6.49 13.48
C LEU A 167 -1.76 -7.63 12.81
N PHE A 168 -0.89 -8.30 13.56
CA PHE A 168 -0.05 -9.40 13.08
C PHE A 168 -0.48 -10.80 13.58
N LYS A 169 -1.47 -10.88 14.47
CA LYS A 169 -2.26 -12.10 14.72
C LYS A 169 -3.10 -12.46 13.48
#